data_AF-A0A0B8QPF7-F1
#
_entry.id   AF-A0A0B8QPF7-F1
#
_cell.length_a   1.000
_cell.length_b   1.000
_cell.length_c   1.000
_cell.angle_alpha   90.00
_cell.angle_beta   90.00
_cell.angle_gamma   90.00
#
_symmetry.space_group_name_H-M   'P 1'
#
loop_
_entity.id
_entity.type
_entity.pdbx_description
1 polymer ?
#
loop_
_entity_poly.entity_id
_entity_poly.type
_entity_poly.pdbx_seq_one_letter_code
_entity_poly.pdbx_strand_id
1 'polypeptide(L)'
;MLFLDGEMGAVLKAVPQVLILVLSLSLVEAFLILPHHLAHSLHAKKKERPDLKFKRVFLEKFEHFRNTTLVNAVDKAVEYRYLFMGGVIATLLISISLLAGGHLKFVPFPELDGDIAEARIILPPGASLSQTEAVVDKLIASAEKLDKKWSQEMEGGEL
;
A
#
# COMPACT_ATOMS: atom_id res chain seq x y z
N MET A 1 6.72 -4.85 -15.71
CA MET A 1 7.42 -5.44 -14.54
C MET A 1 8.17 -6.73 -14.87
N LEU A 2 7.72 -7.58 -15.81
CA LEU A 2 8.47 -8.78 -16.24
C LEU A 2 9.73 -8.51 -17.10
N PHE A 3 9.93 -7.27 -17.56
CA PHE A 3 11.03 -6.89 -18.47
C PHE A 3 11.82 -5.65 -17.99
N LEU A 4 11.90 -5.43 -16.66
CA LEU A 4 12.91 -4.52 -16.12
C LEU A 4 14.22 -5.31 -15.95
N ASP A 5 15.29 -4.88 -16.61
CA ASP A 5 16.65 -5.43 -16.43
C ASP A 5 17.37 -4.76 -15.25
N GLY A 6 18.16 -5.55 -14.51
CA GLY A 6 18.92 -5.15 -13.31
C GLY A 6 18.55 -5.95 -12.06
N GLU A 7 19.38 -5.88 -10.99
CA GLU A 7 19.16 -6.60 -9.72
C GLU A 7 17.82 -6.22 -9.05
N MET A 8 17.34 -4.99 -9.23
CA MET A 8 16.01 -4.55 -8.78
C MET A 8 14.85 -5.22 -9.54
N GLY A 9 15.07 -5.63 -10.79
CA GLY A 9 14.09 -6.39 -11.56
C GLY A 9 13.80 -7.76 -10.94
N ALA A 10 14.76 -8.36 -10.23
CA ALA A 10 14.58 -9.66 -9.59
C ALA A 10 13.57 -9.61 -8.42
N VAL A 11 13.68 -8.59 -7.55
CA VAL A 11 12.75 -8.40 -6.42
C VAL A 11 11.36 -8.00 -6.92
N LEU A 12 11.29 -7.09 -7.91
CA LEU A 12 10.02 -6.66 -8.50
C LEU A 12 9.32 -7.75 -9.34
N LYS A 13 10.04 -8.78 -9.80
CA LYS A 13 9.48 -9.96 -10.49
C LYS A 13 8.87 -10.97 -9.51
N ALA A 14 9.34 -11.04 -8.27
CA ALA A 14 8.81 -11.98 -7.27
C ALA A 14 7.34 -11.68 -6.93
N VAL A 15 6.99 -10.40 -6.77
CA VAL A 15 5.62 -9.98 -6.42
C VAL A 15 4.56 -10.47 -7.42
N PRO A 16 4.64 -10.19 -8.74
CA PRO A 16 3.66 -10.67 -9.70
C PRO A 16 3.65 -12.19 -9.84
N GLN A 17 4.79 -12.87 -9.69
CA GLN A 17 4.86 -14.33 -9.74
C GLN A 17 4.09 -14.96 -8.57
N VAL A 18 4.28 -14.46 -7.35
CA VAL A 18 3.52 -14.90 -6.17
C VAL A 18 2.04 -14.60 -6.34
N LEU A 19 1.68 -13.41 -6.84
CA LEU A 19 0.29 -13.03 -7.12
C LEU A 19 -0.39 -14.01 -8.07
N ILE A 20 0.24 -14.33 -9.20
CA ILE A 20 -0.30 -15.29 -10.18
C ILE A 20 -0.48 -16.67 -9.53
N LEU A 21 0.50 -17.13 -8.76
CA LEU A 21 0.45 -18.42 -8.08
C LEU A 21 -0.70 -18.48 -7.05
N VAL A 22 -0.81 -17.47 -6.17
CA VAL A 22 -1.84 -17.42 -5.13
C VAL A 22 -3.24 -17.28 -5.74
N LEU A 23 -3.41 -16.45 -6.77
CA LEU A 23 -4.69 -16.31 -7.47
C LEU A 23 -5.08 -17.61 -8.18
N SER A 24 -4.12 -18.31 -8.79
CA SER A 24 -4.38 -19.60 -9.45
C SER A 24 -4.80 -20.66 -8.44
N LEU A 25 -4.10 -20.77 -7.31
CA LEU A 25 -4.48 -21.69 -6.24
C LEU A 25 -5.84 -21.32 -5.65
N SER A 26 -6.08 -20.04 -5.34
CA SER A 26 -7.36 -19.54 -4.83
C SER A 26 -8.53 -19.86 -5.76
N LEU A 27 -8.33 -19.71 -7.08
CA LEU A 27 -9.32 -20.08 -8.08
C LEU A 27 -9.62 -21.58 -8.05
N VAL A 28 -8.59 -22.42 -8.00
CA VAL A 28 -8.73 -23.89 -7.91
C VAL A 28 -9.47 -24.30 -6.63
N GLU A 29 -9.13 -23.70 -5.49
CA GLU A 29 -9.80 -23.96 -4.22
C GLU A 29 -11.26 -23.50 -4.21
N ALA A 30 -11.55 -22.34 -4.80
CA ALA A 30 -12.90 -21.80 -4.92
C ALA A 30 -13.82 -22.73 -5.73
N PHE A 31 -13.29 -23.40 -6.76
CA PHE A 31 -14.06 -24.33 -7.60
C PHE A 31 -14.09 -25.77 -7.08
N LEU A 32 -13.09 -26.24 -6.33
CA LEU A 32 -13.00 -27.66 -5.92
C LEU A 32 -13.28 -27.86 -4.42
N ILE A 33 -12.66 -27.06 -3.55
CA ILE A 33 -12.71 -27.26 -2.09
C ILE A 33 -13.97 -26.64 -1.49
N LEU A 34 -14.27 -25.40 -1.89
CA LEU A 34 -15.43 -24.64 -1.43
C LEU A 34 -16.78 -25.36 -1.67
N PRO A 35 -17.08 -25.95 -2.85
CA PRO A 35 -18.34 -26.67 -3.04
C PRO A 35 -18.45 -27.92 -2.17
N HIS A 36 -17.35 -28.64 -1.91
CA HIS A 36 -17.37 -29.81 -1.02
C HIS A 36 -17.64 -29.41 0.44
N HIS A 37 -17.01 -28.33 0.91
CA HIS A 37 -17.24 -27.79 2.26
C HIS A 37 -18.65 -27.19 2.42
N LEU A 38 -19.16 -26.50 1.38
CA LEU A 38 -20.52 -25.97 1.36
C LEU A 38 -21.57 -27.07 1.32
N ALA A 39 -21.38 -28.13 0.53
CA ALA A 39 -22.32 -29.26 0.48
C ALA A 39 -22.48 -29.92 1.86
N HIS A 40 -21.36 -30.15 2.57
CA HIS A 40 -21.39 -30.75 3.91
C HIS A 40 -21.98 -29.81 4.97
N SER A 41 -21.59 -28.53 4.96
CA SER A 41 -22.08 -27.54 5.94
C SER A 41 -23.54 -27.14 5.72
N LEU A 42 -24.05 -27.20 4.49
CA LEU A 42 -25.46 -26.97 4.18
C LEU A 42 -26.35 -28.09 4.75
N HIS A 43 -25.90 -29.35 4.70
CA HIS A 43 -26.60 -30.47 5.35
C HIS A 43 -26.55 -30.39 6.88
N ALA A 44 -25.46 -29.90 7.46
CA ALA A 44 -25.35 -29.65 8.90
C ALA A 44 -26.23 -28.47 9.39
N LYS A 45 -26.67 -27.57 8.50
CA LYS A 45 -27.48 -26.38 8.80
C LYS A 45 -28.98 -26.62 8.97
N LYS A 46 -29.44 -27.88 9.08
CA LYS A 46 -30.84 -28.18 9.42
C LYS A 46 -31.18 -27.92 10.91
N LYS A 47 -30.20 -27.57 11.74
CA LYS A 47 -30.45 -27.17 13.14
C LYS A 47 -30.47 -25.65 13.26
N GLU A 48 -31.67 -25.11 13.10
CA GLU A 48 -32.01 -23.68 13.25
C GLU A 48 -31.39 -23.11 14.53
N ARG A 49 -30.36 -22.27 14.38
CA ARG A 49 -30.04 -21.27 15.42
C ARG A 49 -30.86 -20.02 15.10
N PRO A 50 -31.56 -19.43 16.08
CA PRO A 50 -32.39 -18.26 15.84
C PRO A 50 -31.54 -17.15 15.22
N ASP A 51 -31.94 -16.63 14.07
CA ASP A 51 -31.25 -15.53 13.43
C ASP A 51 -31.15 -14.35 14.41
N LEU A 52 -29.91 -13.97 14.72
CA LEU A 52 -29.62 -12.79 15.53
C LEU A 52 -30.35 -11.60 14.91
N LYS A 53 -31.20 -10.90 15.67
CA LYS A 53 -32.04 -9.79 15.18
C LYS A 53 -31.24 -8.76 14.35
N PHE A 54 -29.99 -8.52 14.72
CA PHE A 54 -29.06 -7.66 14.00
C PHE A 54 -28.80 -8.13 12.55
N LYS A 55 -28.53 -9.43 12.34
CA LYS A 55 -28.26 -10.01 11.01
C LYS A 55 -29.46 -9.87 10.10
N ARG A 56 -30.67 -10.08 10.63
CA ARG A 56 -31.92 -9.90 9.87
C ARG A 56 -32.13 -8.45 9.43
N VAL A 57 -31.99 -7.50 10.34
CA VAL A 57 -32.12 -6.07 10.02
C VAL A 57 -31.06 -5.62 9.01
N PHE A 58 -29.83 -6.11 9.15
CA PHE A 58 -28.77 -5.83 8.18
C PHE A 58 -29.10 -6.38 6.80
N LEU A 59 -29.53 -7.65 6.70
CA LEU A 59 -29.91 -8.26 5.43
C LEU A 59 -31.10 -7.55 4.77
N GLU A 60 -32.13 -7.18 5.53
CA GLU A 60 -33.28 -6.43 5.03
C GLU A 60 -32.86 -5.04 4.49
N LYS A 61 -31.98 -4.32 5.20
CA LYS A 61 -31.43 -3.04 4.72
C LYS A 61 -30.53 -3.20 3.49
N PHE A 62 -29.70 -4.23 3.46
CA PHE A 62 -28.82 -4.53 2.34
C PHE A 62 -29.63 -4.88 1.08
N GLU A 63 -30.64 -5.73 1.23
CA GLU A 63 -31.57 -6.08 0.15
C GLU A 63 -32.33 -4.85 -0.35
N HIS A 64 -32.81 -3.99 0.56
CA HIS A 64 -33.44 -2.75 0.17
C HIS A 64 -32.47 -1.86 -0.62
N PHE A 65 -31.24 -1.64 -0.13
CA PHE A 65 -30.23 -0.85 -0.83
C PHE A 65 -29.93 -1.41 -2.24
N ARG A 66 -29.73 -2.73 -2.34
CA ARG A 66 -29.47 -3.42 -3.63
C ARG A 66 -30.62 -3.24 -4.61
N ASN A 67 -31.86 -3.41 -4.15
CA ASN A 67 -33.01 -3.46 -5.05
C ASN A 67 -33.61 -2.08 -5.35
N THR A 68 -33.35 -1.05 -4.52
CA THR A 68 -33.88 0.31 -4.75
C THR A 68 -32.77 1.32 -5.04
N THR A 69 -31.84 1.52 -4.11
CA THR A 69 -30.88 2.63 -4.18
C THR A 69 -29.89 2.42 -5.31
N LEU A 70 -29.34 1.20 -5.43
CA LEU A 70 -28.41 0.85 -6.50
C LEU A 70 -29.09 0.92 -7.88
N VAL A 71 -30.30 0.36 -8.00
CA VAL A 71 -31.06 0.38 -9.27
C VAL A 71 -31.35 1.81 -9.70
N ASN A 72 -31.90 2.64 -8.80
CA ASN A 72 -32.20 4.05 -9.10
C ASN A 72 -30.94 4.87 -9.45
N ALA A 73 -29.79 4.57 -8.83
CA ALA A 73 -28.53 5.23 -9.15
C ALA A 73 -28.02 4.85 -10.55
N VAL A 74 -28.13 3.57 -10.91
CA VAL A 74 -27.77 3.08 -12.25
C VAL A 74 -28.70 3.66 -13.30
N ASP A 75 -30.01 3.68 -13.05
CA ASP A 75 -30.99 4.27 -13.97
C ASP A 75 -30.68 5.75 -14.25
N LYS A 76 -30.36 6.53 -13.21
CA LYS A 76 -29.91 7.93 -13.37
C LYS A 76 -28.60 8.05 -14.14
N ALA A 77 -27.63 7.17 -13.90
CA ALA A 77 -26.36 7.18 -14.63
C ALA A 77 -26.57 6.91 -16.14
N VAL A 78 -27.53 6.05 -16.48
CA VAL A 78 -27.90 5.73 -17.88
C VAL A 78 -28.75 6.82 -18.51
N GLU A 79 -29.68 7.44 -17.77
CA GLU A 79 -30.46 8.59 -18.21
C GLU A 79 -29.55 9.77 -18.56
N TYR A 80 -28.63 10.11 -17.66
CA TYR A 80 -27.63 11.16 -17.85
C TYR A 80 -26.31 10.63 -18.44
N ARG A 81 -26.37 9.67 -19.38
CA ARG A 81 -25.18 8.98 -19.95
C ARG A 81 -24.06 9.92 -20.40
N TYR A 82 -24.41 11.08 -20.97
CA TYR A 82 -23.42 12.04 -21.46
C TYR A 82 -22.72 12.77 -20.32
N LEU A 83 -23.43 13.10 -19.24
CA LEU A 83 -22.85 13.68 -18.03
C LEU A 83 -21.97 12.65 -17.33
N PHE A 84 -22.41 11.40 -17.25
CA PHE A 84 -21.61 10.31 -16.68
C PHE A 84 -20.32 10.08 -17.48
N MET A 85 -20.41 9.95 -18.81
CA MET A 85 -19.26 9.78 -19.70
C MET A 85 -18.32 10.99 -19.66
N GLY A 86 -18.88 12.20 -19.64
CA GLY A 86 -18.12 13.43 -19.45
C GLY A 86 -17.38 13.46 -18.11
N GLY A 87 -18.03 13.00 -17.04
CA GLY A 87 -17.42 12.84 -15.72
C GLY A 87 -16.25 11.85 -15.73
N VAL A 88 -16.43 10.68 -16.36
CA VAL A 88 -15.35 9.69 -16.52
C VAL A 88 -14.15 10.28 -17.26
N ILE A 89 -14.40 10.96 -18.38
CA ILE A 89 -13.33 11.61 -19.17
C ILE A 89 -12.67 12.74 -18.36
N ALA A 90 -13.45 13.56 -17.66
CA ALA A 90 -12.92 14.64 -16.83
C ALA A 90 -12.04 14.09 -15.70
N THR A 91 -12.47 13.03 -15.01
CA THR A 91 -11.67 12.36 -13.97
C THR A 91 -10.38 11.77 -14.55
N LEU A 92 -10.44 11.15 -15.74
CA LEU A 92 -9.26 10.65 -16.43
C LEU A 92 -8.28 11.78 -16.77
N LEU A 93 -8.78 12.88 -17.34
CA LEU A 93 -7.97 14.05 -17.68
C LEU A 93 -7.37 14.70 -16.42
N ILE A 94 -8.12 14.80 -15.33
CA ILE A 94 -7.61 15.29 -14.04
C ILE A 94 -6.49 14.39 -13.53
N SER A 95 -6.65 13.07 -13.59
CA SER A 95 -5.62 12.11 -13.15
C SER A 95 -4.33 12.26 -13.95
N ILE A 96 -4.43 12.35 -15.29
CA ILE A 96 -3.28 12.55 -16.17
C ILE A 96 -2.66 13.93 -15.93
N SER A 97 -3.48 14.97 -15.79
CA SER A 97 -3.03 16.34 -15.53
C SER A 97 -2.29 16.46 -14.19
N LEU A 98 -2.73 15.76 -13.15
CA LEU A 98 -2.06 15.78 -11.85
C LEU A 98 -0.66 15.14 -11.91
N LEU A 99 -0.52 14.08 -12.72
CA LEU A 99 0.77 13.44 -12.99
C LEU A 99 1.68 14.33 -13.86
N ALA A 100 1.16 14.84 -14.98
CA ALA A 100 1.93 15.65 -15.93
C ALA A 100 2.25 17.06 -15.39
N GLY A 101 1.38 17.62 -14.56
CA GLY A 101 1.51 18.93 -13.93
C GLY A 101 2.50 18.99 -12.76
N GLY A 102 3.17 17.87 -12.44
CA GLY A 102 4.21 17.84 -11.40
C GLY A 102 3.69 17.99 -9.97
N HIS A 103 2.37 17.90 -9.76
CA HIS A 103 1.78 17.89 -8.41
C HIS A 103 2.14 16.61 -7.63
N LEU A 104 2.45 15.53 -8.34
CA LEU A 104 2.90 14.27 -7.76
C LEU A 104 4.42 14.15 -7.87
N LYS A 105 5.11 14.20 -6.74
CA LYS A 105 6.55 13.90 -6.66
C LYS A 105 6.73 12.39 -6.77
N PHE A 106 7.26 11.93 -7.90
CA PHE A 106 7.62 10.53 -8.08
C PHE A 106 8.91 10.25 -7.30
N VAL A 107 8.83 9.42 -6.27
CA VAL A 107 9.97 8.94 -5.49
C VAL A 107 10.17 7.46 -5.84
N PRO A 108 11.07 7.11 -6.78
CA PRO A 108 11.26 5.74 -7.25
C PRO A 108 11.77 4.81 -6.15
N PHE A 109 12.44 5.36 -5.14
CA PHE A 109 12.94 4.64 -3.97
C PHE A 109 12.63 5.44 -2.72
N PRO A 110 11.67 5.02 -1.88
CA PRO A 110 11.60 5.58 -0.54
C PRO A 110 12.91 5.26 0.17
N GLU A 111 13.46 6.22 0.91
CA GLU A 111 14.59 5.95 1.79
C GLU A 111 14.13 4.87 2.78
N LEU A 112 14.79 3.72 2.73
CA LEU A 112 14.60 2.69 3.74
C LEU A 112 15.25 3.23 5.01
N ASP A 113 14.47 3.42 6.07
CA ASP A 113 15.00 3.77 7.39
C ASP A 113 16.06 2.72 7.76
N GLY A 114 17.32 3.14 7.73
CA GLY A 114 18.46 2.31 8.02
C GLY A 114 19.20 2.86 9.22
N ASP A 115 19.74 1.97 10.05
CA ASP A 115 20.53 2.35 11.25
C ASP A 115 21.93 2.87 10.91
N ILE A 116 22.22 3.11 9.62
CA ILE A 116 23.53 3.53 9.12
C ILE A 116 23.43 4.94 8.56
N ALA A 117 24.10 5.89 9.22
CA ALA A 117 24.29 7.25 8.70
C ALA A 117 25.65 7.36 8.00
N GLU A 118 25.65 7.69 6.70
CA GLU A 118 26.88 7.98 5.94
C GLU A 118 27.14 9.49 5.90
N ALA A 119 28.36 9.91 6.27
CA ALA A 119 28.80 11.29 6.13
C ALA A 119 30.00 11.38 5.18
N ARG A 120 29.90 12.21 4.14
CA ARG A 120 30.96 12.41 3.14
C ARG A 120 31.62 13.76 3.33
N ILE A 121 32.92 13.75 3.64
CA ILE A 121 33.73 14.96 3.82
C ILE A 121 34.55 15.18 2.54
N ILE A 122 34.46 16.37 1.95
CA ILE A 122 35.25 16.77 0.78
C ILE A 122 36.18 17.90 1.19
N LEU A 123 37.49 17.67 1.12
CA LEU A 123 38.53 18.63 1.49
C LEU A 123 39.23 19.22 0.25
N PRO A 124 39.81 20.42 0.36
CA PRO A 124 40.58 21.01 -0.72
C PRO A 124 41.75 20.12 -1.16
N PRO A 125 42.10 20.09 -2.46
CA PRO A 125 43.24 19.32 -2.95
C PRO A 125 44.54 19.82 -2.29
N GLY A 126 45.35 18.90 -1.77
CA GLY A 126 46.59 19.20 -1.04
C GLY A 126 46.45 19.32 0.48
N ALA A 127 45.26 19.07 1.04
CA ALA A 127 45.08 18.96 2.49
C ALA A 127 45.98 17.85 3.08
N SER A 128 46.65 18.15 4.19
CA SER A 128 47.46 17.16 4.90
C SER A 128 46.59 16.13 5.62
N LEU A 129 47.16 14.97 5.94
CA LEU A 129 46.49 13.95 6.75
C LEU A 129 45.98 14.53 8.09
N SER A 130 46.80 15.34 8.76
CA SER A 130 46.46 15.99 10.03
C SER A 130 45.27 16.96 9.93
N GLN A 131 45.09 17.63 8.80
CA GLN A 131 43.93 18.49 8.56
C GLN A 131 42.66 17.67 8.34
N THR A 132 42.80 16.48 7.74
CA THR A 132 41.68 15.55 7.54
C THR A 132 41.22 14.96 8.86
N GLU A 133 42.16 14.48 9.70
CA GLU A 133 41.87 13.94 11.04
C GLU A 133 41.13 14.97 11.91
N ALA A 134 41.59 16.22 11.93
CA ALA A 134 40.95 17.27 12.73
C ALA A 134 39.47 17.52 12.34
N VAL A 135 39.13 17.36 11.05
CA VAL A 135 37.75 17.54 10.57
C VAL A 135 36.91 16.30 10.88
N VAL A 136 37.48 15.10 10.75
CA VAL A 136 36.82 13.83 11.12
C VAL A 136 36.51 13.80 12.63
N ASP A 137 37.49 14.15 13.48
CA ASP A 137 37.32 14.17 14.93
C ASP A 137 36.21 15.13 15.36
N LYS A 138 36.13 16.30 14.71
CA LYS A 138 35.07 17.27 14.96
C LYS A 138 33.69 16.71 14.58
N LEU A 139 33.60 15.94 13.50
CA LEU A 139 32.36 15.33 13.05
C LEU A 139 31.91 14.24 14.02
N ILE A 140 32.82 13.35 14.44
CA ILE A 140 32.56 12.28 15.41
C ILE A 140 32.11 12.87 16.75
N ALA A 141 32.83 13.86 17.27
CA ALA A 141 32.48 14.52 18.53
C ALA A 141 31.08 15.19 18.48
N SER A 142 30.69 15.71 17.31
CA SER A 142 29.36 16.29 17.11
C SER A 142 28.27 15.20 17.03
N ALA A 143 28.56 14.08 16.39
CA ALA A 143 27.65 12.93 16.31
C ALA A 143 27.41 12.30 17.69
N GLU A 144 28.46 12.08 18.49
CA GLU A 144 28.33 11.56 19.87
C GLU A 144 27.53 12.51 20.78
N LYS A 145 27.70 13.83 20.59
CA LYS A 145 26.92 14.82 21.33
C LYS A 145 25.45 14.79 20.94
N LEU A 146 25.16 14.58 19.67
CA LEU A 146 23.80 14.45 19.16
C LEU A 146 23.13 13.19 19.72
N ASP A 147 23.84 12.06 19.66
CA ASP A 147 23.41 10.77 20.19
C ASP A 147 23.03 10.86 21.69
N LYS A 148 23.95 11.39 22.51
CA LYS A 148 23.67 11.61 23.95
C LYS A 148 22.47 12.50 24.20
N LYS A 149 22.30 13.56 23.41
CA LYS A 149 21.15 14.47 23.57
C LYS A 149 19.85 13.78 23.16
N TRP A 150 19.85 13.05 22.04
CA TRP A 150 18.67 12.41 21.49
C TRP A 150 18.22 11.19 22.31
N SER A 151 19.17 10.39 22.83
CA SER A 151 18.91 9.33 23.80
C SER A 151 18.26 9.89 25.07
N GLN A 152 18.77 11.00 25.62
CA GLN A 152 18.17 11.66 26.79
C GLN A 152 16.77 12.25 26.54
N GLU A 153 16.49 12.69 25.31
CA GLU A 153 15.24 13.37 24.94
C GLU A 153 14.15 12.38 24.46
N MET A 154 14.52 11.21 23.92
CA MET A 154 13.59 10.20 23.38
C MET A 154 13.47 8.91 24.22
N GLU A 155 14.49 8.46 24.96
CA GLU A 155 14.39 7.26 25.82
C GLU A 155 13.79 7.55 27.20
N GLY A 156 13.08 8.68 27.34
CA GLY A 156 12.31 9.08 28.51
C GLY A 156 10.86 8.60 28.55
N GLY A 157 10.48 7.52 27.86
CA GLY A 157 9.12 6.98 27.90
C GLY A 157 8.85 5.77 27.00
N GLU A 158 8.96 4.58 27.58
CA GLU A 158 8.46 3.26 27.13
C GLU A 158 9.16 2.59 25.93
N LEU A 159 10.19 1.81 26.25
CA LEU A 159 10.33 0.43 25.75
C LEU A 159 9.66 -0.53 26.74
#